data_AF-A0A2B7YNS5-F1
#
_entry.id   AF-A0A2B7YNS5-F1
#
_cell.length_a   1.000
_cell.length_b   1.000
_cell.length_c   1.000
_cell.angle_alpha   90.00
_cell.angle_beta   90.00
_cell.angle_gamma   90.00
#
_symmetry.space_group_name_H-M   'P 1'
#
loop_
_entity.id
_entity.type
_entity.pdbx_description
1 polymer ?
#
loop_
_entity_poly.entity_id
_entity_poly.type
_entity_poly.pdbx_seq_one_letter_code
_entity_poly.pdbx_strand_id
1 'polypeptide(L)'
;MKDIRGIIKEVLEEIISDDVVIGVSNRHIHLSQKDLEILFGKDYKLSKMKDMKQPGQFATNEKVDIIGPKGKFTGVRIIGPVRKETQVEISITDSFKLGLTPPIRQSGDLEETPGIKIVGPKGELEIPRGVIVAGRHIHMPKYIADIRGYKNGEIVKVETYGERKIIMCNVVLRVGDKMAKEMHIDVDEANAAGLKNNDYVKIIRE
;
A
#
# COMPACT_ATOMS: atom_id res chain seq x y z
N MET A 1 0.19 -28.63 -22.49
CA MET A 1 0.08 -27.20 -22.88
C MET A 1 -1.41 -26.88 -22.92
N LYS A 2 -1.88 -25.79 -22.29
CA LYS A 2 -3.29 -25.39 -22.40
C LYS A 2 -3.56 -24.93 -23.84
N ASP A 3 -4.72 -25.27 -24.39
CA ASP A 3 -5.14 -24.74 -25.69
C ASP A 3 -5.60 -23.28 -25.56
N ILE A 4 -5.76 -22.58 -26.69
CA ILE A 4 -6.15 -21.17 -26.69
C ILE A 4 -7.50 -20.93 -25.99
N ARG A 5 -8.42 -21.90 -26.06
CA ARG A 5 -9.74 -21.83 -25.42
C ARG A 5 -9.62 -21.86 -23.90
N GLY A 6 -8.76 -22.74 -23.37
CA GLY A 6 -8.46 -22.81 -21.94
C GLY A 6 -7.85 -21.53 -21.40
N ILE A 7 -6.90 -20.94 -22.13
CA ILE A 7 -6.28 -19.66 -21.74
C ILE A 7 -7.33 -18.53 -21.73
N ILE A 8 -8.15 -18.43 -22.78
CA ILE A 8 -9.22 -17.42 -22.86
C ILE A 8 -10.19 -17.57 -21.69
N LYS A 9 -10.60 -18.81 -21.36
CA LYS A 9 -11.52 -19.06 -20.25
C LYS A 9 -10.96 -18.57 -18.92
N GLU A 10 -9.69 -18.88 -18.62
CA GLU A 10 -9.04 -18.47 -17.37
C GLU A 10 -8.91 -16.95 -17.27
N VAL A 11 -8.50 -16.29 -18.36
CA VAL A 11 -8.42 -14.82 -18.42
C VAL A 11 -9.80 -14.20 -18.22
N LEU A 12 -10.84 -14.74 -18.86
CA LEU A 12 -12.20 -14.25 -18.67
C LEU A 12 -12.68 -14.45 -17.23
N GLU A 13 -12.43 -15.60 -16.62
CA GLU A 13 -12.77 -15.88 -15.22
C GLU A 13 -12.11 -14.88 -14.26
N GLU A 14 -10.84 -14.54 -14.48
CA GLU A 14 -10.13 -13.53 -13.68
C GLU A 14 -10.73 -12.12 -13.85
N ILE A 15 -11.06 -11.75 -15.09
CA ILE A 15 -11.63 -10.45 -15.45
C ILE A 15 -13.05 -10.28 -14.89
N ILE A 16 -13.90 -11.30 -15.01
CA ILE A 16 -15.30 -11.21 -14.58
C ILE A 16 -15.48 -11.42 -13.08
N SER A 17 -14.50 -12.04 -12.40
CA SER A 17 -14.60 -12.31 -10.97
C SER A 17 -14.56 -11.03 -10.13
N ASP A 18 -15.47 -10.97 -9.16
CA ASP A 18 -15.49 -9.97 -8.09
C ASP A 18 -14.46 -10.25 -6.99
N ASP A 19 -13.78 -11.40 -7.04
CA ASP A 19 -12.73 -11.73 -6.09
C ASP A 19 -11.47 -10.91 -6.35
N VAL A 20 -10.92 -10.34 -5.30
CA VAL A 20 -9.70 -9.53 -5.29
C VAL A 20 -8.75 -10.11 -4.26
N VAL A 21 -7.48 -10.23 -4.62
CA VAL A 21 -6.44 -10.72 -3.71
C VAL A 21 -6.02 -9.62 -2.73
N ILE A 22 -5.76 -9.99 -1.48
CA ILE A 22 -5.29 -9.09 -0.43
C ILE A 22 -3.77 -8.92 -0.47
N GLY A 23 -3.33 -7.67 -0.43
CA GLY A 23 -2.01 -7.23 -0.03
C GLY A 23 -2.07 -6.54 1.34
N VAL A 24 -1.45 -7.15 2.36
CA VAL A 24 -1.37 -6.58 3.71
C VAL A 24 -0.10 -5.75 3.84
N SER A 25 -0.29 -4.47 4.12
CA SER A 25 0.77 -3.49 4.31
C SER A 25 1.16 -3.38 5.77
N ASN A 26 2.42 -3.69 6.08
CA ASN A 26 3.04 -3.25 7.32
C ASN A 26 3.56 -1.81 7.15
N ARG A 27 3.97 -1.17 8.25
CA ARG A 27 4.58 0.15 8.21
C ARG A 27 5.76 0.20 7.24
N HIS A 28 5.78 1.23 6.41
CA HIS A 28 6.81 1.39 5.39
C HIS A 28 6.96 2.86 4.98
N ILE A 29 7.99 3.13 4.18
CA ILE A 29 8.29 4.47 3.69
C ILE A 29 8.57 4.44 2.18
N HIS A 30 8.08 5.44 1.48
CA HIS A 30 8.55 5.82 0.16
C HIS A 30 9.44 7.05 0.30
N LEU A 31 10.59 7.06 -0.38
CA LEU A 31 11.55 8.17 -0.29
C LEU A 31 11.56 8.98 -1.58
N SER A 32 11.78 10.30 -1.44
CA SER A 32 12.26 11.13 -2.54
C SER A 32 13.73 10.83 -2.84
N GLN A 33 14.19 11.13 -4.05
CA GLN A 33 15.61 10.96 -4.39
C GLN A 33 16.51 11.82 -3.49
N LYS A 34 16.08 13.05 -3.18
CA LYS A 34 16.81 13.95 -2.27
C LYS A 34 16.97 13.35 -0.88
N ASP A 35 15.90 12.81 -0.33
CA ASP A 35 15.90 12.26 1.03
C ASP A 35 16.67 10.93 1.08
N LEU A 36 16.58 10.12 0.02
CA LEU A 36 17.42 8.92 -0.14
C LEU A 36 18.90 9.28 -0.05
N GLU A 37 19.33 10.33 -0.72
CA GLU A 37 20.74 10.74 -0.73
C GLU A 37 21.22 11.26 0.63
N ILE A 38 20.36 11.96 1.39
CA ILE A 38 20.68 12.37 2.76
C ILE A 38 20.87 11.14 3.66
N LEU A 39 19.97 10.16 3.54
CA LEU A 39 19.93 9.00 4.43
C LEU A 39 20.99 7.94 4.09
N PHE A 40 21.36 7.78 2.81
CA PHE A 40 22.21 6.69 2.32
C PHE A 40 23.47 7.15 1.56
N GLY A 41 23.59 8.45 1.25
CA GLY A 41 24.71 9.04 0.54
C GLY A 41 24.37 9.48 -0.89
N LYS A 42 25.17 10.40 -1.42
CA LYS A 42 24.99 10.98 -2.76
C LYS A 42 24.95 9.90 -3.84
N ASP A 43 24.08 10.09 -4.84
CA ASP A 43 23.90 9.21 -6.01
C ASP A 43 23.49 7.75 -5.66
N TYR A 44 23.03 7.50 -4.43
CA TYR A 44 22.65 6.16 -3.98
C TYR A 44 21.43 5.63 -4.75
N LYS A 45 21.42 4.32 -5.00
CA LYS A 45 20.34 3.60 -5.67
C LYS A 45 19.81 2.48 -4.78
N LEU A 46 18.49 2.43 -4.61
CA LEU A 46 17.82 1.38 -3.86
C LEU A 46 18.11 0.00 -4.45
N SER A 47 18.46 -0.95 -3.59
CA SER A 47 18.65 -2.34 -3.99
C SER A 47 17.35 -3.12 -3.85
N LYS A 48 16.94 -3.79 -4.94
CA LYS A 48 15.71 -4.57 -4.95
C LYS A 48 15.85 -5.85 -4.12
N MET A 49 14.93 -6.06 -3.17
CA MET A 49 14.79 -7.31 -2.42
C MET A 49 13.76 -8.23 -3.07
N LYS A 50 12.55 -7.70 -3.30
CA LYS A 50 11.40 -8.49 -3.82
C LYS A 50 10.43 -7.58 -4.56
N ASP A 51 9.95 -8.02 -5.72
CA ASP A 51 8.87 -7.35 -6.45
C ASP A 51 7.54 -7.44 -5.68
N MET A 52 6.81 -6.33 -5.62
CA MET A 52 5.42 -6.31 -5.14
C MET A 52 4.48 -6.71 -6.28
N LYS A 53 3.20 -6.98 -5.96
CA LYS A 53 2.24 -7.31 -7.03
C LYS A 53 1.98 -6.12 -7.96
N GLN A 54 1.99 -4.91 -7.42
CA GLN A 54 1.83 -3.69 -8.23
C GLN A 54 3.02 -3.52 -9.18
N PRO A 55 2.80 -3.44 -10.51
CA PRO A 55 3.87 -3.40 -11.50
C PRO A 55 4.92 -2.33 -11.23
N GLY A 56 6.18 -2.74 -11.15
CA GLY A 56 7.33 -1.85 -10.94
C GLY A 56 7.55 -1.39 -9.50
N GLN A 57 6.67 -1.71 -8.55
CA GLN A 57 6.92 -1.47 -7.12
C GLN A 57 7.71 -2.64 -6.53
N PHE A 58 8.62 -2.35 -5.60
CA PHE A 58 9.44 -3.38 -4.96
C PHE A 58 9.81 -3.03 -3.52
N ALA A 59 9.84 -4.05 -2.66
CA ALA A 59 10.48 -3.93 -1.36
C ALA A 59 12.00 -3.91 -1.56
N THR A 60 12.69 -3.03 -0.84
CA THR A 60 14.14 -2.87 -0.96
C THR A 60 14.87 -3.59 0.17
N ASN A 61 16.19 -3.82 0.07
CA ASN A 61 16.95 -4.40 1.19
C ASN A 61 17.16 -3.37 2.32
N GLU A 62 17.22 -2.10 1.93
CA GLU A 62 17.38 -0.97 2.82
C GLU A 62 16.20 -0.84 3.78
N LYS A 63 16.53 -0.26 4.94
CA LYS A 63 15.60 0.08 5.99
C LYS A 63 16.06 1.38 6.63
N VAL A 64 15.12 2.08 7.25
CA VAL A 64 15.37 3.29 8.04
C VAL A 64 14.70 3.15 9.39
N ASP A 65 15.14 3.96 10.35
CA ASP A 65 14.41 4.14 11.59
C ASP A 65 13.52 5.38 11.46
N ILE A 66 12.33 5.32 12.06
CA ILE A 66 11.43 6.48 12.17
C ILE A 66 11.20 6.79 13.65
N ILE A 67 11.27 8.07 14.00
CA ILE A 67 11.25 8.55 15.38
C ILE A 67 10.18 9.63 15.48
N GLY A 68 9.16 9.38 16.30
CA GLY A 68 8.14 10.34 16.68
C GLY A 68 8.33 10.84 18.11
N PRO A 69 7.48 11.78 18.57
CA PRO A 69 7.61 12.41 19.90
C PRO A 69 7.62 11.44 21.09
N LYS A 70 6.94 10.29 21.00
CA LYS A 70 6.83 9.32 22.11
C LYS A 70 7.71 8.09 21.95
N GLY A 71 8.22 7.82 20.75
CA GLY A 71 8.89 6.56 20.50
C GLY A 71 9.41 6.41 19.09
N LYS A 72 9.90 5.21 18.78
CA LYS A 72 10.50 4.90 17.48
C LYS A 72 10.16 3.50 16.99
N PHE A 73 10.25 3.33 15.68
CA PHE A 73 10.36 2.03 15.04
C PHE A 73 11.70 1.93 14.33
N THR A 74 12.41 0.82 14.56
CA THR A 74 13.65 0.52 13.87
C THR A 74 13.41 -0.40 12.70
N GLY A 75 14.22 -0.27 11.66
CA GLY A 75 14.19 -1.20 10.53
C GLY A 75 12.89 -1.15 9.70
N VAL A 76 12.30 0.04 9.55
CA VAL A 76 11.14 0.29 8.68
C VAL A 76 11.54 0.10 7.21
N ARG A 77 10.75 -0.68 6.47
CA ARG A 77 11.04 -1.06 5.09
C ARG A 77 10.85 0.15 4.15
N ILE A 78 11.79 0.33 3.23
CA ILE A 78 11.58 1.24 2.09
C ILE A 78 10.89 0.45 0.97
N ILE A 79 9.90 1.08 0.32
CA ILE A 79 9.26 0.58 -0.90
C ILE A 79 9.68 1.48 -2.07
N GLY A 80 10.39 0.89 -3.02
CA GLY A 80 10.85 1.52 -4.24
C GLY A 80 9.83 1.41 -5.40
N PRO A 81 10.04 2.17 -6.48
CA PRO A 81 11.14 3.12 -6.68
C PRO A 81 10.97 4.40 -5.86
N VAL A 82 11.99 5.26 -5.88
CA VAL A 82 11.87 6.61 -5.32
C VAL A 82 10.71 7.36 -5.96
N ARG A 83 10.06 8.22 -5.18
CA ARG A 83 8.92 9.04 -5.60
C ARG A 83 9.33 10.52 -5.64
N LYS A 84 8.38 11.37 -6.05
CA LYS A 84 8.58 12.83 -6.02
C LYS A 84 8.70 13.37 -4.60
N GLU A 85 7.96 12.78 -3.66
CA GLU A 85 7.87 13.21 -2.28
C GLU A 85 7.95 12.00 -1.34
N THR A 86 8.58 12.20 -0.17
CA THR A 86 8.69 11.19 0.88
C THR A 86 7.35 11.02 1.59
N GLN A 87 6.96 9.77 1.82
CA GLN A 87 5.71 9.41 2.47
C GLN A 87 5.90 8.22 3.40
N VAL A 88 5.38 8.33 4.62
CA VAL A 88 5.44 7.29 5.64
C VAL A 88 4.01 6.79 5.88
N GLU A 89 3.82 5.49 5.68
CA GLU A 89 2.54 4.82 5.92
C GLU A 89 2.66 3.97 7.17
N ILE A 90 1.79 4.24 8.16
CA ILE A 90 1.75 3.52 9.45
C ILE A 90 0.32 3.08 9.77
N SER A 91 0.15 2.13 10.69
CA SER A 91 -1.19 1.80 11.20
C SER A 91 -1.66 2.79 12.29
N ILE A 92 -2.93 2.73 12.64
CA ILE A 92 -3.45 3.49 13.80
C ILE A 92 -2.71 3.07 15.07
N THR A 93 -2.46 1.77 15.28
CA THR A 93 -1.70 1.26 16.43
C THR A 93 -0.30 1.84 16.50
N ASP A 94 0.38 1.97 15.36
CA ASP A 94 1.72 2.56 15.29
C ASP A 94 1.75 4.03 15.70
N SER A 95 0.70 4.78 15.37
CA SER A 95 0.58 6.20 15.68
C SER A 95 0.67 6.48 17.18
N PHE A 96 0.08 5.62 18.01
CA PHE A 96 0.14 5.75 19.47
C PHE A 96 1.57 5.61 20.00
N LYS A 97 2.33 4.65 19.47
CA LYS A 97 3.72 4.42 19.88
C LYS A 97 4.65 5.54 19.43
N LEU A 98 4.42 6.08 18.24
CA LEU A 98 5.17 7.23 17.74
C LEU A 98 4.74 8.53 18.42
N GLY A 99 3.52 8.61 18.95
CA GLY A 99 2.96 9.83 19.51
C GLY A 99 2.52 10.82 18.44
N LEU A 100 1.97 10.31 17.35
CA LEU A 100 1.45 11.09 16.23
C LEU A 100 -0.06 10.87 16.08
N THR A 101 -0.73 11.82 15.42
CA THR A 101 -2.15 11.71 15.07
C THR A 101 -2.33 11.93 13.56
N PRO A 102 -1.75 11.07 12.70
CA PRO A 102 -1.87 11.23 11.26
C PRO A 102 -3.30 10.95 10.78
N PRO A 103 -3.78 11.66 9.74
CA PRO A 103 -5.07 11.38 9.13
C PRO A 103 -5.05 10.08 8.32
N ILE A 104 -6.23 9.48 8.13
CA ILE A 104 -6.42 8.40 7.15
C ILE A 104 -6.47 9.03 5.76
N ARG A 105 -5.56 8.64 4.86
CA ARG A 105 -5.42 9.25 3.53
C ARG A 105 -5.09 8.22 2.46
N GLN A 106 -5.40 8.55 1.22
CA GLN A 106 -4.93 7.80 0.07
C GLN A 106 -3.46 8.16 -0.23
N SER A 107 -2.69 7.21 -0.75
CA SER A 107 -1.27 7.41 -1.05
C SER A 107 -1.09 8.58 -2.04
N GLY A 108 -0.28 9.58 -1.67
CA GLY A 108 -0.07 10.84 -2.40
C GLY A 108 -0.85 12.05 -1.85
N ASP A 109 -1.85 11.84 -1.00
CA ASP A 109 -2.59 12.91 -0.32
C ASP A 109 -1.92 13.25 1.02
N LEU A 110 -0.99 14.20 0.95
CA LEU A 110 -0.06 14.54 2.04
C LEU A 110 -0.28 15.93 2.64
N GLU A 111 -1.37 16.60 2.30
CA GLU A 111 -1.70 17.92 2.87
C GLU A 111 -2.15 17.78 4.32
N GLU A 112 -1.75 18.71 5.19
CA GLU A 112 -2.10 18.70 6.63
C GLU A 112 -1.74 17.39 7.36
N THR A 113 -0.68 16.73 6.91
CA THR A 113 -0.15 15.52 7.56
C THR A 113 1.00 15.88 8.50
N PRO A 114 1.17 15.16 9.63
CA PRO A 114 2.30 15.40 10.50
C PRO A 114 3.63 14.97 9.86
N GLY A 115 4.69 15.57 10.37
CA GLY A 115 6.07 15.20 10.07
C GLY A 115 6.58 14.03 10.91
N ILE A 116 7.81 13.61 10.63
CA ILE A 116 8.53 12.60 11.42
C ILE A 116 10.04 12.71 11.17
N LYS A 117 10.84 12.34 12.17
CA LYS A 117 12.28 12.18 11.99
C LYS A 117 12.60 10.81 11.41
N ILE A 118 13.45 10.78 10.39
CA ILE A 118 13.91 9.59 9.67
C ILE A 118 15.41 9.49 9.81
N VAL A 119 15.91 8.31 10.19
CA VAL A 119 17.33 8.06 10.40
C VAL A 119 17.78 6.90 9.50
N GLY A 120 18.77 7.18 8.67
CA GLY A 120 19.43 6.22 7.79
C GLY A 120 20.88 5.98 8.20
N PRO A 121 21.61 5.12 7.49
CA PRO A 121 22.99 4.76 7.84
C PRO A 121 24.02 5.87 7.62
N LYS A 122 23.71 6.90 6.81
CA LYS A 122 24.63 8.00 6.47
C LYS A 122 24.17 9.38 6.96
N GLY A 123 22.93 9.48 7.44
CA GLY A 123 22.38 10.74 7.88
C GLY A 123 20.97 10.60 8.44
N GLU A 124 20.42 11.73 8.86
CA GLU A 124 19.06 11.85 9.36
C GLU A 124 18.42 13.13 8.83
N LEU A 125 17.10 13.15 8.78
CA LEU A 125 16.32 14.32 8.41
C LEU A 125 14.97 14.30 9.12
N GLU A 126 14.36 15.47 9.23
CA GLU A 126 12.98 15.62 9.69
C GLU A 126 12.14 16.16 8.55
N ILE A 127 11.13 15.39 8.14
CA ILE A 127 10.15 15.89 7.17
C ILE A 127 9.07 16.65 7.93
N PRO A 128 8.62 17.83 7.46
CA PRO A 128 7.59 18.62 8.15
C PRO A 128 6.18 18.04 7.97
N ARG A 129 5.99 17.17 6.96
CA ARG A 129 4.75 16.49 6.61
C ARG A 129 5.05 15.17 5.90
N GLY A 130 4.06 14.29 5.76
CA GLY A 130 4.16 13.08 4.95
C GLY A 130 3.77 11.78 5.65
N VAL A 131 3.36 11.83 6.93
CA VAL A 131 2.92 10.64 7.67
C VAL A 131 1.41 10.46 7.57
N ILE A 132 0.96 9.29 7.12
CA ILE A 132 -0.46 8.94 6.99
C ILE A 132 -0.78 7.59 7.63
N VAL A 133 -2.05 7.39 8.01
CA VAL A 133 -2.63 6.06 8.05
C VAL A 133 -3.14 5.74 6.64
N ALA A 134 -2.71 4.60 6.09
CA ALA A 134 -3.08 4.22 4.74
C ALA A 134 -4.59 3.92 4.66
N GLY A 135 -5.33 4.68 3.86
CA GLY A 135 -6.72 4.40 3.58
C GLY A 135 -6.85 3.18 2.67
N ARG A 136 -7.66 2.19 3.05
CA ARG A 136 -7.92 1.00 2.23
C ARG A 136 -8.39 1.32 0.82
N HIS A 137 -7.89 0.56 -0.14
CA HIS A 137 -8.22 0.74 -1.55
C HIS A 137 -7.98 -0.52 -2.36
N ILE A 138 -8.56 -0.58 -3.55
CA ILE A 138 -8.30 -1.62 -4.55
C ILE A 138 -7.60 -0.98 -5.73
N HIS A 139 -6.40 -1.46 -6.03
CA HIS A 139 -5.79 -1.24 -7.34
C HIS A 139 -6.54 -2.09 -8.37
N MET A 140 -7.00 -1.45 -9.45
CA MET A 140 -7.79 -2.09 -10.49
C MET A 140 -7.16 -1.80 -11.87
N PRO A 141 -6.82 -2.81 -12.66
CA PRO A 141 -6.39 -2.59 -14.04
C PRO A 141 -7.50 -1.93 -14.85
N LYS A 142 -7.15 -0.95 -15.68
CA LYS A 142 -8.11 -0.18 -16.48
C LYS A 142 -9.01 -1.06 -17.34
N TYR A 143 -8.45 -2.08 -18.00
CA TYR A 143 -9.23 -2.98 -18.85
C TYR A 143 -10.29 -3.78 -18.07
N ILE A 144 -10.00 -4.17 -16.83
CA ILE A 144 -11.00 -4.84 -15.96
C ILE A 144 -12.08 -3.83 -15.56
N ALA A 145 -11.68 -2.62 -15.16
CA ALA A 145 -12.62 -1.58 -14.79
C ALA A 145 -13.58 -1.24 -15.94
N ASP A 146 -13.07 -1.08 -17.17
CA ASP A 146 -13.87 -0.79 -18.36
C ASP A 146 -14.88 -1.91 -18.66
N ILE A 147 -14.47 -3.18 -18.55
CA ILE A 147 -15.34 -4.34 -18.79
C ILE A 147 -16.41 -4.48 -17.68
N ARG A 148 -16.01 -4.23 -16.43
CA ARG A 148 -16.89 -4.38 -15.25
C ARG A 148 -17.76 -3.14 -15.01
N GLY A 149 -17.46 -2.01 -15.63
CA GLY A 149 -18.15 -0.74 -15.42
C GLY A 149 -17.70 0.04 -14.17
N TYR A 150 -16.51 -0.26 -13.62
CA TYR A 150 -15.95 0.46 -12.49
C TYR A 150 -15.32 1.80 -12.91
N LYS A 151 -15.33 2.78 -12.00
CA LYS A 151 -14.72 4.09 -12.21
C LYS A 151 -13.58 4.34 -11.23
N ASN A 152 -12.59 5.11 -11.66
CA ASN A 152 -11.56 5.61 -10.75
C ASN A 152 -12.19 6.50 -9.67
N GLY A 153 -11.83 6.28 -8.41
CA GLY A 153 -12.37 7.01 -7.26
C GLY A 153 -13.74 6.52 -6.78
N GLU A 154 -14.31 5.50 -7.44
CA GLU A 154 -15.54 4.87 -6.97
C GLU A 154 -15.34 4.22 -5.59
N ILE A 155 -16.38 4.29 -4.76
CA ILE A 155 -16.39 3.70 -3.44
C ILE A 155 -17.23 2.42 -3.48
N VAL A 156 -16.61 1.31 -3.08
CA VAL A 156 -17.26 0.00 -3.01
C VAL A 156 -17.25 -0.56 -1.59
N LYS A 157 -18.03 -1.63 -1.40
CA LYS A 157 -17.99 -2.50 -0.23
C LYS A 157 -17.23 -3.77 -0.58
N VAL A 158 -16.49 -4.31 0.38
CA VAL A 158 -15.77 -5.57 0.23
C VAL A 158 -16.16 -6.51 1.35
N GLU A 159 -16.62 -7.71 0.99
CA GLU A 159 -16.90 -8.79 1.93
C GLU A 159 -15.67 -9.68 2.11
N THR A 160 -15.32 -9.95 3.37
CA THR A 160 -14.24 -10.90 3.71
C THR A 160 -14.81 -12.30 3.98
N TYR A 161 -13.93 -13.28 4.18
CA TYR A 161 -14.30 -14.65 4.52
C TYR A 161 -13.65 -15.08 5.84
N GLY A 162 -14.03 -16.25 6.36
CA GLY A 162 -13.46 -16.83 7.58
C GLY A 162 -14.19 -16.44 8.86
N GLU A 163 -13.59 -16.75 10.01
CA GLU A 163 -14.23 -16.61 11.33
C GLU A 163 -14.49 -15.16 11.74
N ARG A 164 -13.61 -14.24 11.33
CA ARG A 164 -13.76 -12.79 11.56
C ARG A 164 -14.32 -12.11 10.31
N LYS A 165 -15.33 -12.72 9.69
CA LYS A 165 -16.01 -12.18 8.50
C LYS A 165 -16.56 -10.78 8.80
N ILE A 166 -16.20 -9.81 7.96
CA ILE A 166 -16.67 -8.44 8.04
C ILE A 166 -16.97 -7.90 6.63
N ILE A 167 -17.75 -6.81 6.58
CA ILE A 167 -17.90 -6.00 5.37
C ILE A 167 -17.11 -4.70 5.58
N MET A 168 -16.08 -4.50 4.78
CA MET A 168 -15.33 -3.26 4.72
C MET A 168 -16.05 -2.28 3.79
N CYS A 169 -16.61 -1.21 4.37
CA CYS A 169 -17.20 -0.10 3.62
C CYS A 169 -16.12 0.92 3.24
N ASN A 170 -16.46 1.87 2.35
CA ASN A 170 -15.58 2.99 2.00
C ASN A 170 -14.25 2.55 1.36
N VAL A 171 -14.28 1.51 0.51
CA VAL A 171 -13.08 1.03 -0.20
C VAL A 171 -12.97 1.76 -1.53
N VAL A 172 -11.89 2.51 -1.72
CA VAL A 172 -11.69 3.32 -2.94
C VAL A 172 -11.13 2.45 -4.08
N LEU A 173 -11.71 2.52 -5.26
CA LEU A 173 -11.14 1.93 -6.48
C LEU A 173 -10.13 2.89 -7.11
N ARG A 174 -8.90 2.42 -7.28
CA ARG A 174 -7.81 3.12 -7.97
C ARG A 174 -7.56 2.44 -9.31
N VAL A 175 -8.12 3.03 -10.37
CA VAL A 175 -8.08 2.47 -11.72
C VAL A 175 -6.88 3.04 -12.48
N GLY A 176 -6.10 2.19 -13.15
CA GLY A 176 -5.00 2.64 -14.00
C GLY A 176 -4.40 1.54 -14.89
N ASP A 177 -3.57 1.95 -15.84
CA ASP A 177 -3.00 1.05 -16.86
C ASP A 177 -1.87 0.16 -16.34
N LYS A 178 -1.20 0.58 -15.25
CA LYS A 178 -0.07 -0.13 -14.63
C LYS A 178 -0.42 -0.60 -13.22
N MET A 179 -1.56 -1.27 -13.09
CA MET A 179 -2.08 -1.78 -11.83
C MET A 179 -2.26 -3.31 -11.92
N ALA A 180 -2.08 -3.99 -10.80
CA ALA A 180 -2.55 -5.36 -10.62
C ALA A 180 -3.82 -5.35 -9.75
N LYS A 181 -4.80 -6.23 -10.02
CA LYS A 181 -6.04 -6.32 -9.25
C LYS A 181 -5.74 -6.80 -7.83
N GLU A 182 -5.66 -5.88 -6.87
CA GLU A 182 -5.24 -6.17 -5.50
C GLU A 182 -5.84 -5.15 -4.53
N MET A 183 -6.33 -5.62 -3.38
CA MET A 183 -6.80 -4.76 -2.30
C MET A 183 -5.68 -4.55 -1.29
N HIS A 184 -5.37 -3.29 -0.99
CA HIS A 184 -4.40 -2.92 0.03
C HIS A 184 -5.12 -2.49 1.30
N ILE A 185 -4.75 -3.13 2.39
CA ILE A 185 -5.19 -2.84 3.76
C ILE A 185 -3.97 -2.84 4.68
N ASP A 186 -4.05 -2.10 5.78
CA ASP A 186 -2.98 -2.15 6.78
C ASP A 186 -3.07 -3.42 7.66
N VAL A 187 -2.06 -3.60 8.52
CA VAL A 187 -1.98 -4.74 9.42
C VAL A 187 -3.09 -4.76 10.49
N ASP A 188 -3.59 -3.60 10.91
CA ASP A 188 -4.67 -3.52 11.91
C ASP A 188 -5.99 -3.99 11.29
N GLU A 189 -6.29 -3.53 10.07
CA GLU A 189 -7.44 -3.97 9.29
C GLU A 189 -7.40 -5.46 8.96
N ALA A 190 -6.24 -5.96 8.54
CA ALA A 190 -6.05 -7.38 8.24
C ALA A 190 -6.29 -8.25 9.49
N ASN A 191 -5.70 -7.89 10.64
CA ASN A 191 -5.88 -8.61 11.89
C ASN A 191 -7.33 -8.58 12.40
N ALA A 192 -8.03 -7.45 12.21
CA ALA A 192 -9.44 -7.32 12.57
C ALA A 192 -10.32 -8.30 11.77
N ALA A 193 -10.01 -8.50 10.48
CA ALA A 193 -10.72 -9.40 9.58
C ALA A 193 -10.18 -10.83 9.55
N GLY A 194 -9.07 -11.13 10.26
CA GLY A 194 -8.41 -12.44 10.21
C GLY A 194 -7.76 -12.76 8.85
N LEU A 195 -7.35 -11.73 8.10
CA LEU A 195 -6.78 -11.84 6.75
C LEU A 195 -5.25 -11.82 6.75
N LYS A 196 -4.65 -12.43 5.72
CA LYS A 196 -3.21 -12.37 5.41
C LYS A 196 -2.98 -12.17 3.91
N ASN A 197 -1.72 -11.92 3.55
CA ASN A 197 -1.31 -11.80 2.15
C ASN A 197 -1.75 -13.03 1.32
N ASN A 198 -2.30 -12.76 0.14
CA ASN A 198 -2.86 -13.74 -0.80
C ASN A 198 -4.16 -14.42 -0.40
N ASP A 199 -4.81 -14.01 0.70
CA ASP A 199 -6.22 -14.31 0.87
C ASP A 199 -7.04 -13.57 -0.20
N TYR A 200 -8.24 -14.05 -0.47
CA TYR A 200 -9.18 -13.43 -1.40
C TYR A 200 -10.35 -12.83 -0.63
N VAL A 201 -10.88 -11.73 -1.15
CA VAL A 201 -12.09 -11.04 -0.67
C VAL A 201 -12.94 -10.69 -1.87
N LYS A 202 -14.20 -10.34 -1.65
CA LYS A 202 -15.15 -10.11 -2.76
C LYS A 202 -15.68 -8.68 -2.77
N ILE A 203 -15.60 -8.02 -3.92
CA ILE A 203 -16.31 -6.76 -4.14
C ILE A 203 -17.81 -7.05 -4.14
N ILE A 204 -18.57 -6.32 -3.33
CA ILE A 204 -20.03 -6.38 -3.32
C ILE A 204 -20.54 -5.38 -4.35
N ARG A 205 -21.33 -5.87 -5.31
CA ARG A 205 -22.08 -5.04 -6.26
C ARG A 205 -23.53 -4.97 -5.81
N GLU A 206 -24.07 -3.77 -5.69
CA GLU A 206 -25.51 -3.54 -5.48
C GLU A 206 -26.28 -3.66 -6.80
#